data_AF-A0A101V806-F1
#
_entry.id   AF-A0A101V806-F1
#
_cell.length_a   1.000
_cell.length_b   1.000
_cell.length_c   1.000
_cell.angle_alpha   90.00
_cell.angle_beta   90.00
_cell.angle_gamma   90.00
#
_symmetry.space_group_name_H-M   'P 1'
#
loop_
_entity.id
_entity.type
_entity.pdbx_description
1 polymer ?
#
loop_
_entity_poly.entity_id
_entity_poly.type
_entity_poly.pdbx_seq_one_letter_code
_entity_poly.pdbx_strand_id
1 'polypeptide(L)'
;MKVKKRLPEMYSQSTTCNFIEESLRQNLFWLRIMAEHAFFIRLGLPCEETALRIEAEELQADFNSLLEEAKRIAKSPTNNEVFRLNREAINLTTAIIDFKSSVLQLIICCNITTGFNFPLLIDHIRREAIFFRAALVRLQEGRLINPVEELLQENLFWLRIMADHSKFIAHLLDPSERRFIKTAKDFSKKFDDLRLHNRDFESMLAPQTFENSLLDDTALTQARPGVFGIGLPDPFSIGTLERFTSETIEATDQLRDFKLAARDLINNCKILSIISPLLADHIFREAQRAIEDIKLAFKQLPAPCATICSEDLRTPSGNKDEA
;
A
#
# COMPACT_ATOMS: atom_id res chain seq x y z
N MET A 1 12.83 -24.54 -34.69
CA MET A 1 13.33 -23.15 -34.64
C MET A 1 12.58 -22.40 -33.55
N LYS A 2 13.21 -22.14 -32.41
CA LYS A 2 12.64 -21.35 -31.32
C LYS A 2 12.78 -19.87 -31.71
N VAL A 3 11.68 -19.21 -32.03
CA VAL A 3 11.66 -17.76 -32.24
C VAL A 3 11.85 -17.11 -30.87
N LYS A 4 13.08 -16.71 -30.54
CA LYS A 4 13.34 -15.71 -29.50
C LYS A 4 12.66 -14.42 -29.96
N LYS A 5 11.47 -14.12 -29.46
CA LYS A 5 10.94 -12.75 -29.51
C LYS A 5 11.91 -11.88 -28.73
N ARG A 6 12.72 -11.09 -29.45
CA ARG A 6 13.43 -9.96 -28.85
C ARG A 6 12.35 -9.02 -28.34
N LEU A 7 12.32 -8.80 -27.02
CA LEU A 7 11.66 -7.64 -26.45
C LEU A 7 12.23 -6.39 -27.15
N PRO A 8 11.40 -5.43 -27.58
CA PRO A 8 11.88 -4.20 -28.18
C PRO A 8 12.88 -3.52 -27.25
N GLU A 9 14.01 -3.07 -27.79
CA GLU A 9 15.11 -2.35 -27.10
C GLU A 9 14.67 -1.00 -26.46
N MET A 10 13.37 -0.72 -26.42
CA MET A 10 12.77 0.50 -25.87
C MET A 10 12.57 0.45 -24.34
N TYR A 11 12.91 -0.68 -23.69
CA TYR A 11 13.01 -0.81 -22.22
C TYR A 11 14.47 -0.78 -21.71
N SER A 12 15.44 -0.38 -22.56
CA SER A 12 16.88 -0.38 -22.23
C SER A 12 17.38 0.83 -21.42
N GLN A 13 16.47 1.69 -20.93
CA GLN A 13 16.77 2.69 -19.91
C GLN A 13 15.79 2.59 -18.73
N SER A 14 15.45 1.36 -18.32
CA SER A 14 14.68 1.17 -17.10
C SER A 14 15.54 1.58 -15.90
N THR A 15 15.27 2.77 -15.36
CA THR A 15 15.58 3.15 -13.98
C THR A 15 14.82 2.23 -13.04
N THR A 16 15.29 0.98 -12.94
CA THR A 16 15.03 0.16 -11.76
C THR A 16 15.57 0.94 -10.58
N CYS A 17 14.71 1.26 -9.61
CA CYS A 17 15.17 1.77 -8.32
C CYS A 17 16.26 0.81 -7.83
N ASN A 18 17.45 1.34 -7.51
CA ASN A 18 18.62 0.53 -7.16
C ASN A 18 18.21 -0.48 -6.08
N PHE A 19 18.42 -1.78 -6.31
CA PHE A 19 18.01 -2.85 -5.39
C PHE A 19 18.37 -2.54 -3.94
N ILE A 20 19.58 -2.03 -3.70
CA ILE A 20 20.06 -1.64 -2.37
C ILE A 20 19.23 -0.49 -1.81
N GLU A 21 19.05 0.57 -2.58
CA GLU A 21 18.36 1.78 -2.18
C GLU A 21 16.89 1.50 -1.83
N GLU A 22 16.18 0.82 -2.73
CA GLU A 22 14.76 0.51 -2.53
C GLU A 22 14.56 -0.48 -1.39
N SER A 23 15.42 -1.49 -1.26
CA SER A 23 15.36 -2.42 -0.12
C SER A 23 15.54 -1.71 1.21
N LEU A 24 16.51 -0.80 1.33
CA LEU A 24 16.73 -0.04 2.56
C LEU A 24 15.58 0.93 2.83
N ARG A 25 15.04 1.60 1.81
CA ARG A 25 13.89 2.49 1.93
C ARG A 25 12.64 1.76 2.44
N GLN A 26 12.41 0.54 1.97
CA GLN A 26 11.33 -0.32 2.45
C GLN A 26 11.58 -0.77 3.90
N ASN A 27 12.76 -1.35 4.19
CA ASN A 27 13.06 -1.90 5.52
C ASN A 27 13.07 -0.82 6.62
N LEU A 28 13.77 0.30 6.40
CA LEU A 28 13.92 1.35 7.43
C LEU A 28 12.58 1.96 7.85
N PHE A 29 11.61 2.01 6.95
CA PHE A 29 10.27 2.50 7.24
C PHE A 29 9.41 1.41 7.85
N TRP A 30 9.22 0.28 7.17
CA TRP A 30 8.21 -0.70 7.56
C TRP A 30 8.59 -1.50 8.79
N LEU A 31 9.88 -1.75 9.07
CA LEU A 31 10.29 -2.41 10.31
C LEU A 31 9.86 -1.60 11.55
N ARG A 32 9.99 -0.26 11.47
CA ARG A 32 9.48 0.63 12.53
C ARG A 32 7.96 0.55 12.66
N ILE A 33 7.26 0.63 11.53
CA ILE A 33 5.79 0.55 11.50
C ILE A 33 5.29 -0.77 12.10
N MET A 34 5.93 -1.90 11.77
CA MET A 34 5.56 -3.21 12.32
C MET A 34 5.87 -3.35 13.82
N ALA A 35 6.98 -2.78 14.31
CA ALA A 35 7.24 -2.73 15.75
C ALA A 35 6.15 -1.94 16.50
N GLU A 36 5.75 -0.78 15.95
CA GLU A 36 4.67 0.05 16.51
C GLU A 36 3.31 -0.65 16.44
N HIS A 37 3.03 -1.43 15.39
CA HIS A 37 1.82 -2.26 15.31
C HIS A 37 1.74 -3.30 16.42
N ALA A 38 2.82 -4.04 16.66
CA ALA A 38 2.85 -5.05 17.72
C ALA A 38 2.57 -4.39 19.09
N PHE A 39 3.14 -3.20 19.31
CA PHE A 39 2.84 -2.39 20.49
C PHE A 39 1.36 -1.99 20.59
N PHE A 40 0.76 -1.44 19.53
CA PHE A 40 -0.64 -1.00 19.54
C PHE A 40 -1.62 -2.16 19.75
N ILE A 41 -1.37 -3.31 19.10
CA ILE A 41 -2.16 -4.54 19.33
C ILE A 41 -2.11 -4.91 20.80
N ARG A 42 -0.90 -4.95 21.40
CA ARG A 42 -0.71 -5.29 22.82
C ARG A 42 -1.45 -4.34 23.75
N LEU A 43 -1.50 -3.05 23.44
CA LEU A 43 -2.29 -2.10 24.21
C LEU A 43 -3.79 -2.40 24.14
N GLY A 44 -4.30 -2.75 22.96
CA GLY A 44 -5.73 -3.02 22.73
C GLY A 44 -6.23 -4.38 23.22
N LEU A 45 -5.33 -5.30 23.58
CA LEU A 45 -5.67 -6.63 24.12
C LEU A 45 -6.08 -6.56 25.60
N PRO A 46 -7.09 -7.35 26.04
CA PRO A 46 -7.42 -7.52 27.45
C PRO A 46 -6.22 -7.98 28.28
N CYS A 47 -6.20 -7.63 29.57
CA CYS A 47 -5.08 -7.98 30.45
C CYS A 47 -4.93 -9.50 30.65
N GLU A 48 -6.03 -10.24 30.52
CA GLU A 48 -6.12 -11.69 30.69
C GLU A 48 -5.52 -12.46 29.51
N GLU A 49 -5.43 -11.85 28.32
CA GLU A 49 -4.85 -12.44 27.11
C GLU A 49 -3.32 -12.44 27.16
N THR A 50 -2.75 -13.04 28.21
CA THR A 50 -1.31 -12.98 28.54
C THR A 50 -0.43 -13.54 27.43
N ALA A 51 -0.81 -14.66 26.82
CA ALA A 51 -0.05 -15.28 25.73
C ALA A 51 0.07 -14.36 24.51
N LEU A 52 -1.03 -13.78 24.04
CA LEU A 52 -1.03 -12.85 22.90
C LEU A 52 -0.26 -11.56 23.21
N ARG A 53 -0.31 -11.10 24.47
CA ARG A 53 0.44 -9.91 24.91
C ARG A 53 1.94 -10.17 24.92
N ILE A 54 2.38 -11.35 25.36
CA ILE A 54 3.79 -11.77 25.32
C ILE A 54 4.26 -11.88 23.88
N GLU A 55 3.50 -12.57 23.01
CA GLU A 55 3.84 -12.71 21.59
C GLU A 55 3.97 -11.34 20.89
N ALA A 56 3.06 -10.40 21.18
CA ALA A 56 3.15 -9.04 20.66
C ALA A 56 4.39 -8.27 21.19
N GLU A 57 4.81 -8.52 22.43
CA GLU A 57 6.01 -7.91 23.00
C GLU A 57 7.29 -8.48 22.37
N GLU A 58 7.35 -9.79 22.14
CA GLU A 58 8.45 -10.46 21.44
C GLU A 58 8.58 -9.96 20.00
N LEU A 59 7.47 -9.92 19.24
CA LEU A 59 7.45 -9.37 17.89
C LEU A 59 7.90 -7.90 17.88
N GLN A 60 7.46 -7.09 18.84
CA GLN A 60 7.91 -5.70 18.97
C GLN A 60 9.44 -5.63 19.15
N ALA A 61 10.01 -6.47 20.01
CA ALA A 61 11.45 -6.51 20.25
C ALA A 61 12.23 -6.95 19.01
N ASP A 62 11.75 -7.97 18.30
CA ASP A 62 12.39 -8.50 17.10
C ASP A 62 12.43 -7.48 15.95
N PHE A 63 11.32 -6.77 15.71
CA PHE A 63 11.30 -5.70 14.70
C PHE A 63 12.23 -4.53 15.06
N ASN A 64 12.31 -4.17 16.35
CA ASN A 64 13.24 -3.13 16.79
C ASN A 64 14.71 -3.57 16.59
N SER A 65 15.03 -4.82 16.91
CA SER A 65 16.36 -5.39 16.69
C SER A 65 16.75 -5.37 15.20
N LEU A 66 15.84 -5.83 14.32
CA LEU A 66 16.08 -5.84 12.88
C LEU A 66 16.14 -4.43 12.27
N LEU A 67 15.42 -3.46 12.83
CA LEU A 67 15.51 -2.06 12.42
C LEU A 67 16.88 -1.46 12.76
N GLU A 68 17.44 -1.75 13.93
CA GLU A 68 18.79 -1.29 14.28
C GLU A 68 19.85 -1.92 13.37
N GLU A 69 19.67 -3.19 12.99
CA GLU A 69 20.51 -3.84 11.99
C GLU A 69 20.40 -3.16 10.61
N ALA A 70 19.18 -2.86 10.15
CA ALA A 70 18.95 -2.15 8.90
C ALA A 70 19.63 -0.77 8.89
N LYS A 71 19.55 -0.02 10.00
CA LYS A 71 20.24 1.28 10.17
C LYS A 71 21.76 1.13 10.12
N ARG A 72 22.31 0.04 10.65
CA ARG A 72 23.75 -0.26 10.58
C ARG A 72 24.18 -0.53 9.14
N ILE A 73 23.47 -1.43 8.44
CA ILE A 73 23.73 -1.80 7.05
C ILE A 73 23.65 -0.55 6.15
N ALA A 74 22.68 0.33 6.37
CA ALA A 74 22.47 1.54 5.57
C ALA A 74 23.68 2.50 5.53
N LYS A 75 24.62 2.42 6.49
CA LYS A 75 25.83 3.27 6.50
C LYS A 75 26.85 2.88 5.43
N SER A 76 26.92 1.60 5.08
CA SER A 76 27.85 1.07 4.08
C SER A 76 27.30 -0.24 3.48
N PRO A 77 26.25 -0.17 2.67
CA PRO A 77 25.49 -1.35 2.28
C PRO A 77 26.22 -2.18 1.22
N THR A 78 26.19 -3.51 1.40
CA THR A 78 26.55 -4.46 0.34
C THR A 78 25.33 -5.23 -0.16
N ASN A 79 25.37 -5.70 -1.41
CA ASN A 79 24.27 -6.50 -1.98
C ASN A 79 23.93 -7.73 -1.13
N ASN A 80 24.94 -8.44 -0.61
CA ASN A 80 24.74 -9.64 0.19
C ASN A 80 24.07 -9.34 1.54
N GLU A 81 24.47 -8.27 2.22
CA GLU A 81 23.87 -7.87 3.49
C GLU A 81 22.42 -7.42 3.31
N VAL A 82 22.15 -6.63 2.27
CA VAL A 82 20.77 -6.18 1.97
C VAL A 82 19.89 -7.35 1.56
N PHE A 83 20.40 -8.29 0.76
CA PHE A 83 19.65 -9.50 0.41
C PHE A 83 19.33 -10.34 1.65
N ARG A 84 20.29 -10.51 2.59
CA ARG A 84 20.04 -11.19 3.86
C ARG A 84 19.00 -10.45 4.71
N LEU A 85 19.12 -9.13 4.84
CA LEU A 85 18.17 -8.29 5.56
C LEU A 85 16.75 -8.47 5.01
N ASN A 86 16.58 -8.46 3.68
CA ASN A 86 15.28 -8.68 3.04
C ASN A 86 14.69 -10.05 3.40
N ARG A 87 15.49 -11.13 3.40
CA ARG A 87 15.01 -12.46 3.81
C ARG A 87 14.54 -12.50 5.26
N GLU A 88 15.33 -11.92 6.16
CA GLU A 88 15.00 -11.85 7.59
C GLU A 88 13.71 -11.04 7.81
N ALA A 89 13.60 -9.88 7.14
CA ALA A 89 12.40 -9.04 7.20
C ALA A 89 11.16 -9.73 6.61
N ILE A 90 11.28 -10.48 5.51
CA ILE A 90 10.17 -11.28 4.94
C ILE A 90 9.68 -12.33 5.94
N ASN A 91 10.60 -13.05 6.59
CA ASN A 91 10.25 -14.08 7.57
C ASN A 91 9.54 -13.48 8.79
N LEU A 92 10.10 -12.42 9.38
CA LEU A 92 9.51 -11.74 10.52
C LEU A 92 8.17 -11.07 10.17
N THR A 93 8.06 -10.49 8.98
CA THR A 93 6.80 -9.91 8.49
C THR A 93 5.75 -10.99 8.26
N THR A 94 6.15 -12.21 7.88
CA THR A 94 5.22 -13.35 7.78
C THR A 94 4.70 -13.75 9.17
N ALA A 95 5.57 -13.84 10.17
CA ALA A 95 5.16 -14.14 11.55
C ALA A 95 4.13 -13.12 12.09
N ILE A 96 4.34 -11.81 11.90
CA ILE A 96 3.35 -10.81 12.35
C ILE A 96 2.06 -10.83 11.52
N ILE A 97 2.09 -11.24 10.25
CA ILE A 97 0.87 -11.44 9.45
C ILE A 97 0.03 -12.59 10.03
N ASP A 98 0.68 -13.69 10.43
CA ASP A 98 0.03 -14.83 11.05
C ASP A 98 -0.55 -14.43 12.41
N PHE A 99 0.22 -13.74 13.25
CA PHE A 99 -0.24 -13.18 14.52
C PHE A 99 -1.46 -12.26 14.35
N LYS A 100 -1.38 -11.28 13.44
CA LYS A 100 -2.50 -10.36 13.12
C LYS A 100 -3.73 -11.12 12.62
N SER A 101 -3.55 -12.20 11.86
CA SER A 101 -4.65 -13.03 11.37
C SER A 101 -5.32 -13.81 12.50
N SER A 102 -4.54 -14.39 13.41
CA SER A 102 -5.03 -15.08 14.60
C SER A 102 -5.81 -14.13 15.52
N VAL A 103 -5.25 -12.95 15.82
CA VAL A 103 -5.93 -11.92 16.62
C VAL A 103 -7.24 -11.48 15.96
N LEU A 104 -7.22 -11.21 14.65
CA LEU A 104 -8.44 -10.85 13.92
C LEU A 104 -9.49 -11.95 14.02
N GLN A 105 -9.11 -13.21 13.80
CA GLN A 105 -10.01 -14.36 13.89
C GLN A 105 -10.63 -14.47 15.27
N LEU A 106 -9.83 -14.33 16.34
CA LEU A 106 -10.30 -14.39 17.71
C LEU A 106 -11.32 -13.28 18.02
N ILE A 107 -11.12 -12.08 17.50
CA ILE A 107 -12.06 -10.96 17.70
C ILE A 107 -13.36 -11.21 16.90
N ILE A 108 -13.28 -11.52 15.60
CA ILE A 108 -14.47 -11.67 14.75
C ILE A 108 -15.30 -12.91 15.08
N CYS A 109 -14.67 -13.98 15.60
CA CYS A 109 -15.35 -15.17 16.10
C CYS A 109 -15.81 -15.02 17.56
N CYS A 110 -15.65 -13.83 18.16
CA CYS A 110 -16.07 -13.53 19.53
C CYS A 110 -15.38 -14.38 20.61
N ASN A 111 -14.16 -14.87 20.36
CA ASN A 111 -13.32 -15.52 21.36
C ASN A 111 -12.62 -14.48 22.26
N ILE A 112 -12.34 -13.28 21.75
CA ILE A 112 -11.95 -12.10 22.52
C ILE A 112 -13.08 -11.08 22.40
N THR A 113 -13.74 -10.78 23.51
CA THR A 113 -14.96 -9.94 23.53
C THR A 113 -14.74 -8.56 24.18
N THR A 114 -13.59 -8.35 24.81
CA THR A 114 -13.20 -7.09 25.45
C THR A 114 -11.93 -6.53 24.82
N GLY A 115 -11.58 -5.29 25.17
CA GLY A 115 -10.44 -4.55 24.59
C GLY A 115 -10.88 -3.46 23.62
N PHE A 116 -9.91 -2.86 22.92
CA PHE A 116 -10.16 -1.71 22.02
C PHE A 116 -9.47 -1.84 20.66
N ASN A 117 -9.02 -3.05 20.30
CA ASN A 117 -8.61 -3.35 18.93
C ASN A 117 -9.86 -3.46 18.03
N PHE A 118 -10.06 -2.48 17.14
CA PHE A 118 -11.10 -2.61 16.12
C PHE A 118 -10.74 -3.74 15.14
N PRO A 119 -11.68 -4.61 14.72
CA PRO A 119 -11.40 -5.62 13.69
C PRO A 119 -10.86 -5.00 12.39
N LEU A 120 -11.39 -3.84 11.99
CA LEU A 120 -10.90 -3.09 10.84
C LEU A 120 -9.46 -2.59 11.03
N LEU A 121 -9.06 -2.21 12.24
CA LEU A 121 -7.69 -1.83 12.55
C LEU A 121 -6.75 -3.02 12.38
N ILE A 122 -7.11 -4.20 12.90
CA ILE A 122 -6.27 -5.40 12.76
C ILE A 122 -6.13 -5.82 11.30
N ASP A 123 -7.23 -5.79 10.53
CA ASP A 123 -7.17 -6.03 9.08
C ASP A 123 -6.29 -5.00 8.35
N HIS A 124 -6.42 -3.72 8.72
CA HIS A 124 -5.66 -2.62 8.15
C HIS A 124 -4.14 -2.82 8.31
N ILE A 125 -3.67 -2.99 9.54
CA ILE A 125 -2.25 -3.19 9.81
C ILE A 125 -1.73 -4.53 9.25
N ARG A 126 -2.61 -5.51 9.04
CA ARG A 126 -2.25 -6.76 8.33
C ARG A 126 -2.04 -6.51 6.84
N ARG A 127 -2.87 -5.70 6.19
CA ARG A 127 -2.69 -5.31 4.78
C ARG A 127 -1.37 -4.59 4.56
N GLU A 128 -0.96 -3.71 5.46
CA GLU A 128 0.35 -3.05 5.41
C GLU A 128 1.51 -4.03 5.54
N ALA A 129 1.41 -5.01 6.44
CA ALA A 129 2.40 -6.07 6.56
C ALA A 129 2.49 -6.91 5.27
N ILE A 130 1.36 -7.26 4.66
CA ILE A 130 1.30 -7.98 3.38
C ILE A 130 1.94 -7.14 2.27
N PHE A 131 1.64 -5.85 2.21
CA PHE A 131 2.22 -4.91 1.25
C PHE A 131 3.75 -4.85 1.39
N PHE A 132 4.27 -4.68 2.61
CA PHE A 132 5.70 -4.70 2.88
C PHE A 132 6.36 -6.03 2.45
N ARG A 133 5.76 -7.17 2.82
CA ARG A 133 6.26 -8.49 2.42
C ARG A 133 6.31 -8.65 0.90
N ALA A 134 5.24 -8.25 0.20
CA ALA A 134 5.16 -8.32 -1.25
C ALA A 134 6.22 -7.46 -1.94
N ALA A 135 6.46 -6.24 -1.43
CA ALA A 135 7.51 -5.36 -1.94
C ALA A 135 8.91 -6.01 -1.82
N LEU A 136 9.24 -6.59 -0.65
CA LEU A 136 10.52 -7.26 -0.46
C LEU A 136 10.68 -8.52 -1.33
N VAL A 137 9.63 -9.34 -1.46
CA VAL A 137 9.65 -10.52 -2.33
C VAL A 137 9.89 -10.12 -3.79
N ARG A 138 9.18 -9.08 -4.28
CA ARG A 138 9.40 -8.53 -5.62
C ARG A 138 10.86 -8.11 -5.83
N LEU A 139 11.45 -7.40 -4.87
CA LEU A 139 12.84 -6.96 -4.93
C LEU A 139 13.82 -8.13 -4.99
N GLN A 140 13.63 -9.15 -4.15
CA GLN A 140 14.53 -10.31 -4.13
C GLN A 140 14.47 -11.14 -5.41
N GLU A 141 13.30 -11.18 -6.06
CA GLU A 141 13.12 -11.90 -7.31
C GLU A 141 13.43 -11.06 -8.55
N GLY A 142 13.76 -9.77 -8.38
CA GLY A 142 13.99 -8.84 -9.49
C GLY A 142 12.76 -8.66 -10.38
N ARG A 143 11.54 -8.78 -9.82
CA ARG A 143 10.30 -8.65 -10.58
C ARG A 143 10.02 -7.18 -10.89
N LEU A 144 9.96 -6.86 -12.18
CA LEU A 144 9.53 -5.57 -12.69
C LEU A 144 8.00 -5.53 -12.76
N ILE A 145 7.42 -4.36 -12.49
CA ILE A 145 6.00 -4.07 -12.70
C ILE A 145 5.88 -2.97 -13.75
N ASN A 146 4.82 -3.01 -14.55
CA ASN A 146 4.51 -1.94 -15.48
C ASN A 146 4.26 -0.63 -14.70
N PRO A 147 4.85 0.52 -15.08
CA PRO A 147 4.68 1.76 -14.32
C PRO A 147 3.23 2.22 -14.12
N VAL A 148 2.34 1.95 -15.08
CA VAL A 148 0.91 2.25 -14.95
C VAL A 148 0.26 1.36 -13.89
N GLU A 149 0.55 0.06 -13.93
CA GLU A 149 0.06 -0.90 -12.92
C GLU A 149 0.59 -0.56 -11.52
N GLU A 150 1.88 -0.23 -11.41
CA GLU A 150 2.50 0.15 -10.14
C GLU A 150 1.84 1.40 -9.56
N LEU A 151 1.63 2.46 -10.36
CA LEU A 151 0.96 3.67 -9.89
C LEU A 151 -0.47 3.38 -9.41
N LEU A 152 -1.23 2.56 -10.15
CA LEU A 152 -2.60 2.20 -9.78
C LEU A 152 -2.64 1.39 -8.48
N GLN A 153 -1.72 0.45 -8.29
CA GLN A 153 -1.62 -0.37 -7.08
C GLN A 153 -1.21 0.47 -5.85
N GLU A 154 -0.22 1.36 -6.00
CA GLU A 154 0.20 2.30 -4.95
C GLU A 154 -0.97 3.20 -4.53
N ASN A 155 -1.68 3.81 -5.49
CA ASN A 155 -2.86 4.62 -5.18
C ASN A 155 -3.94 3.78 -4.49
N LEU A 156 -4.27 2.59 -5.00
CA LEU A 156 -5.32 1.74 -4.43
C LEU A 156 -5.04 1.38 -2.97
N PHE A 157 -3.78 1.01 -2.69
CA PHE A 157 -3.30 0.70 -1.35
C PHE A 157 -3.42 1.93 -0.44
N TRP A 158 -2.72 3.02 -0.78
CA TRP A 158 -2.64 4.19 0.10
C TRP A 158 -3.97 4.91 0.29
N LEU A 159 -4.82 4.99 -0.74
CA LEU A 159 -6.17 5.57 -0.62
C LEU A 159 -7.02 4.80 0.41
N ARG A 160 -6.92 3.47 0.43
CA ARG A 160 -7.60 2.65 1.46
C ARG A 160 -7.03 2.90 2.85
N ILE A 161 -5.71 2.95 2.98
CA ILE A 161 -5.03 3.25 4.26
C ILE A 161 -5.44 4.65 4.78
N MET A 162 -5.46 5.67 3.93
CA MET A 162 -5.88 7.03 4.31
C MET A 162 -7.37 7.13 4.68
N ALA A 163 -8.23 6.38 3.99
CA ALA A 163 -9.64 6.28 4.34
C ALA A 163 -9.82 5.66 5.74
N ASP A 164 -9.11 4.56 6.02
CA ASP A 164 -9.16 3.86 7.31
C ASP A 164 -8.63 4.76 8.45
N HIS A 165 -7.50 5.43 8.25
CA HIS A 165 -6.96 6.39 9.22
C HIS A 165 -7.95 7.47 9.59
N SER A 166 -8.63 8.03 8.60
CA SER A 166 -9.65 9.06 8.82
C SER A 166 -10.81 8.53 9.68
N LYS A 167 -11.20 7.26 9.49
CA LYS A 167 -12.19 6.57 10.32
C LYS A 167 -11.67 6.35 11.74
N PHE A 168 -10.42 5.91 11.91
CA PHE A 168 -9.85 5.68 13.24
C PHE A 168 -9.74 6.98 14.04
N ILE A 169 -9.27 8.07 13.43
CA ILE A 169 -9.25 9.39 14.07
C ILE A 169 -10.67 9.77 14.53
N ALA A 170 -11.67 9.65 13.65
CA ALA A 170 -13.05 10.01 14.00
C ALA A 170 -13.64 9.20 15.15
N HIS A 171 -13.25 7.92 15.31
CA HIS A 171 -13.76 7.04 16.36
C HIS A 171 -12.98 7.10 17.67
N LEU A 172 -11.71 7.51 17.63
CA LEU A 172 -10.84 7.59 18.81
C LEU A 172 -10.78 8.99 19.43
N LEU A 173 -11.30 10.01 18.75
CA LEU A 173 -11.57 11.33 19.33
C LEU A 173 -12.75 11.25 20.32
N ASP A 174 -12.70 12.05 21.38
CA ASP A 174 -13.84 12.17 22.28
C ASP A 174 -15.05 12.76 21.54
N PRO A 175 -16.27 12.24 21.73
CA PRO A 175 -17.47 12.75 21.03
C PRO A 175 -17.77 14.25 21.22
N SER A 176 -17.19 14.91 22.22
CA SER A 176 -17.27 16.36 22.40
C SER A 176 -16.45 17.16 21.37
N GLU A 177 -15.45 16.55 20.71
CA GLU A 177 -14.61 17.14 19.66
C GLU A 177 -15.31 17.18 18.28
N ARG A 178 -16.57 17.64 18.28
CA ARG A 178 -17.52 17.53 17.16
C ARG A 178 -16.98 18.07 15.84
N ARG A 179 -16.21 19.16 15.88
CA ARG A 179 -15.61 19.77 14.68
C ARG A 179 -14.49 18.91 14.09
N PHE A 180 -13.57 18.42 14.93
CA PHE A 180 -12.50 17.52 14.49
C PHE A 180 -13.05 16.20 13.95
N ILE A 181 -14.05 15.63 14.62
CA ILE A 181 -14.74 14.42 14.16
C ILE A 181 -15.37 14.64 12.79
N LYS A 182 -16.03 15.78 12.56
CA LYS A 182 -16.62 16.10 11.25
C LYS A 182 -15.54 16.14 10.17
N THR A 183 -14.44 16.86 10.40
CA THR A 183 -13.33 16.94 9.43
C THR A 183 -12.75 15.56 9.12
N ALA A 184 -12.52 14.72 10.13
CA ALA A 184 -12.04 13.36 9.92
C ALA A 184 -13.04 12.51 9.09
N LYS A 185 -14.35 12.65 9.31
CA LYS A 185 -15.38 11.99 8.50
C LYS A 185 -15.42 12.48 7.06
N ASP A 186 -15.24 13.78 6.84
CA ASP A 186 -15.18 14.37 5.49
C ASP A 186 -13.97 13.82 4.72
N PHE A 187 -12.80 13.70 5.36
CA PHE A 187 -11.64 13.02 4.77
C PHE A 187 -11.94 11.55 4.49
N SER A 188 -12.54 10.81 5.42
CA SER A 188 -12.91 9.40 5.19
C SER A 188 -13.73 9.25 3.93
N LYS A 189 -14.77 10.08 3.76
CA LYS A 189 -15.61 10.04 2.55
C LYS A 189 -14.80 10.35 1.29
N LYS A 190 -13.99 11.41 1.32
CA LYS A 190 -13.15 11.81 0.18
C LYS A 190 -12.23 10.67 -0.28
N PHE A 191 -11.56 9.99 0.66
CA PHE A 191 -10.67 8.88 0.33
C PHE A 191 -11.42 7.62 -0.12
N ASP A 192 -12.62 7.34 0.41
CA ASP A 192 -13.46 6.26 -0.11
C ASP A 192 -13.87 6.52 -1.57
N ASP A 193 -14.25 7.75 -1.89
CA ASP A 193 -14.62 8.16 -3.26
C ASP A 193 -13.41 8.06 -4.22
N LEU A 194 -12.24 8.59 -3.83
CA LEU A 194 -11.00 8.47 -4.61
C LEU A 194 -10.58 7.02 -4.83
N ARG A 195 -10.74 6.17 -3.80
CA ARG A 195 -10.42 4.74 -3.91
C ARG A 195 -11.30 4.03 -4.93
N LEU A 196 -12.60 4.34 -4.96
CA LEU A 196 -13.51 3.78 -5.97
C LEU A 196 -13.13 4.23 -7.38
N HIS A 197 -12.81 5.52 -7.56
CA HIS A 197 -12.31 6.04 -8.84
C HIS A 197 -11.04 5.30 -9.29
N ASN A 198 -10.08 5.06 -8.39
CA ASN A 198 -8.87 4.31 -8.75
C ASN A 198 -9.16 2.85 -9.14
N ARG A 199 -10.16 2.21 -8.54
CA ARG A 199 -10.57 0.84 -8.93
C ARG A 199 -11.15 0.81 -10.34
N ASP A 200 -11.92 1.83 -10.70
CA ASP A 200 -12.43 1.96 -12.07
C ASP A 200 -11.25 2.07 -13.04
N PHE A 201 -10.25 2.91 -12.73
CA PHE A 201 -9.02 3.02 -13.54
C PHE A 201 -8.20 1.74 -13.60
N GLU A 202 -8.05 1.01 -12.50
CA GLU A 202 -7.36 -0.30 -12.52
C GLU A 202 -8.01 -1.25 -13.53
N SER A 203 -9.34 -1.36 -13.51
CA SER A 203 -10.07 -2.21 -14.45
C SER A 203 -10.02 -1.72 -15.91
N MET A 204 -9.97 -0.40 -16.13
CA MET A 204 -9.94 0.21 -17.46
C MET A 204 -8.55 0.21 -18.10
N LEU A 205 -7.52 0.45 -17.30
CA LEU A 205 -6.16 0.78 -17.76
C LEU A 205 -5.16 -0.36 -17.56
N ALA A 206 -5.46 -1.35 -16.71
CA ALA A 206 -4.58 -2.48 -16.42
C ALA A 206 -5.38 -3.81 -16.36
N PRO A 207 -5.91 -4.28 -17.51
CA PRO A 207 -6.83 -5.43 -17.55
C PRO A 207 -6.20 -6.73 -17.02
N GLN A 208 -4.88 -6.93 -17.15
CA GLN A 208 -4.23 -8.11 -16.55
C GLN A 208 -4.32 -8.11 -15.02
N THR A 209 -4.22 -6.95 -14.37
CA THR A 209 -4.33 -6.84 -12.91
C THR A 209 -5.72 -7.28 -12.43
N PHE A 210 -6.76 -6.91 -13.17
CA PHE A 210 -8.12 -7.38 -12.89
C PHE A 210 -8.26 -8.90 -13.08
N GLU A 211 -7.75 -9.46 -14.18
CA GLU A 211 -7.74 -10.92 -14.38
C GLU A 211 -7.01 -11.65 -13.23
N ASN A 212 -5.87 -11.11 -12.80
CA ASN A 212 -5.12 -11.65 -11.66
C ASN A 212 -5.93 -11.66 -10.36
N SER A 213 -6.79 -10.66 -10.13
CA SER A 213 -7.61 -10.59 -8.92
C SER A 213 -8.72 -11.64 -8.84
N LEU A 214 -9.11 -12.24 -9.98
CA LEU A 214 -10.16 -13.27 -10.05
C LEU A 214 -9.62 -14.69 -9.88
N LEU A 215 -8.30 -14.84 -9.80
CA LEU A 215 -7.64 -16.14 -9.86
C LEU A 215 -7.12 -16.57 -8.49
N ASP A 216 -7.35 -17.84 -8.19
CA ASP A 216 -6.78 -18.50 -7.01
C ASP A 216 -5.48 -19.20 -7.41
N ASP A 217 -4.36 -18.53 -7.15
CA ASP A 217 -3.03 -19.08 -7.39
C ASP A 217 -2.56 -19.99 -6.23
N THR A 218 -3.42 -20.33 -5.27
CA THR A 218 -3.07 -21.12 -4.07
C THR A 218 -3.30 -22.63 -4.20
N ALA A 219 -3.87 -23.10 -5.32
CA ALA A 219 -4.06 -24.52 -5.56
C ALA A 219 -2.70 -25.25 -5.70
N LEU A 220 -2.27 -25.91 -4.63
CA LEU A 220 -0.99 -26.65 -4.48
C LEU A 220 -0.67 -27.66 -5.61
N THR A 221 -1.65 -28.03 -6.43
CA THR A 221 -1.54 -29.11 -7.44
C THR A 221 -1.64 -28.63 -8.88
N GLN A 222 -1.95 -27.35 -9.13
CA GLN A 222 -2.06 -26.84 -10.50
C GLN A 222 -1.31 -25.52 -10.63
N ALA A 223 -0.17 -25.56 -11.33
CA ALA A 223 0.48 -24.36 -11.80
C ALA A 223 -0.52 -23.56 -12.63
N ARG A 224 -0.59 -22.25 -12.37
CA ARG A 224 -1.39 -21.29 -13.11
C ARG A 224 -1.27 -21.55 -14.62
N PRO A 225 -2.37 -21.89 -15.32
CA PRO A 225 -2.36 -22.09 -16.76
C PRO A 225 -1.62 -20.98 -17.50
N GLY A 226 -0.66 -21.35 -18.36
CA GLY A 226 0.16 -20.38 -19.09
C GLY A 226 -0.59 -19.53 -20.13
N VAL A 227 -1.93 -19.62 -20.18
CA VAL A 227 -2.82 -18.84 -21.04
C VAL A 227 -3.25 -17.51 -20.40
N PHE A 228 -3.09 -17.35 -19.08
CA PHE A 228 -3.48 -16.12 -18.39
C PHE A 228 -2.56 -14.95 -18.75
N GLY A 229 -3.15 -13.77 -18.91
CA GLY A 229 -2.52 -12.58 -19.48
C GLY A 229 -2.27 -12.66 -20.99
N ILE A 230 -2.38 -13.82 -21.63
CA ILE A 230 -2.15 -13.96 -23.08
C ILE A 230 -3.31 -13.33 -23.84
N GLY A 231 -3.00 -12.33 -24.66
CA GLY A 231 -3.97 -11.66 -25.53
C GLY A 231 -4.71 -10.51 -24.85
N LEU A 232 -4.47 -10.24 -23.57
CA LEU A 232 -4.97 -9.04 -22.91
C LEU A 232 -4.09 -7.82 -23.28
N PRO A 233 -4.68 -6.62 -23.49
CA PRO A 233 -3.94 -5.40 -23.81
C PRO A 233 -2.98 -4.99 -22.69
N ASP A 234 -1.76 -4.54 -23.03
CA ASP A 234 -0.81 -4.00 -22.06
C ASP A 234 -1.39 -2.76 -21.34
N PRO A 235 -0.98 -2.49 -20.08
CA PRO A 235 -1.42 -1.29 -19.39
C PRO A 235 -1.02 0.00 -20.11
N PHE A 236 -1.90 1.01 -20.11
CA PHE A 236 -1.69 2.27 -20.82
C PHE A 236 -2.10 3.49 -19.99
N SER A 237 -1.45 4.63 -20.26
CA SER A 237 -1.70 5.89 -19.56
C SER A 237 -2.68 6.79 -20.30
N ILE A 238 -3.46 7.58 -19.57
CA ILE A 238 -4.37 8.60 -20.08
C ILE A 238 -4.18 9.91 -19.30
N GLY A 239 -4.45 11.07 -19.92
CA GLY A 239 -4.26 12.36 -19.23
C GLY A 239 -5.14 12.54 -17.98
N THR A 240 -6.27 11.83 -17.92
CA THR A 240 -7.13 11.82 -16.71
C THR A 240 -6.47 11.11 -15.54
N LEU A 241 -5.62 10.10 -15.79
CA LEU A 241 -4.84 9.43 -14.74
C LEU A 241 -3.84 10.40 -14.10
N GLU A 242 -3.14 11.21 -14.90
CA GLU A 242 -2.21 12.23 -14.41
C GLU A 242 -2.90 13.26 -13.50
N ARG A 243 -4.06 13.76 -13.93
CA ARG A 243 -4.89 14.68 -13.14
C ARG A 243 -5.35 14.02 -11.85
N PHE A 244 -5.88 12.80 -11.93
CA PHE A 244 -6.35 12.04 -10.76
C PHE A 244 -5.23 11.77 -9.74
N THR A 245 -4.04 11.41 -10.21
CA THR A 245 -2.88 11.20 -9.32
C THR A 245 -2.49 12.49 -8.62
N SER A 246 -2.53 13.63 -9.33
CA SER A 246 -2.29 14.95 -8.73
C SER A 246 -3.32 15.28 -7.64
N GLU A 247 -4.60 15.00 -7.89
CA GLU A 247 -5.69 15.17 -6.91
C GLU A 247 -5.52 14.26 -5.69
N THR A 248 -5.05 13.02 -5.88
CA THR A 248 -4.75 12.08 -4.80
C THR A 248 -3.59 12.57 -3.93
N ILE A 249 -2.52 13.07 -4.53
CA ILE A 249 -1.38 13.67 -3.81
C ILE A 249 -1.85 14.87 -2.99
N GLU A 250 -2.63 15.78 -3.58
CA GLU A 250 -3.15 16.96 -2.87
C GLU A 250 -4.06 16.57 -1.70
N ALA A 251 -4.96 15.60 -1.90
CA ALA A 251 -5.82 15.10 -0.84
C ALA A 251 -5.01 14.47 0.31
N THR A 252 -3.93 13.77 -0.02
CA THR A 252 -3.03 13.14 0.96
C THR A 252 -2.18 14.19 1.70
N ASP A 253 -1.71 15.24 1.02
CA ASP A 253 -1.05 16.39 1.65
C ASP A 253 -1.99 17.06 2.67
N GLN A 254 -3.25 17.31 2.30
CA GLN A 254 -4.25 17.89 3.21
C GLN A 254 -4.51 17.00 4.44
N LEU A 255 -4.61 15.68 4.26
CA LEU A 255 -4.80 14.76 5.38
C LEU A 255 -3.54 14.65 6.24
N ARG A 256 -2.34 14.67 5.64
CA ARG A 256 -1.07 14.71 6.37
C ARG A 256 -1.02 15.93 7.30
N ASP A 257 -1.38 17.11 6.81
CA ASP A 257 -1.36 18.34 7.59
C ASP A 257 -2.41 18.31 8.71
N PHE A 258 -3.58 17.73 8.46
CA PHE A 258 -4.57 17.46 9.50
C PHE A 258 -4.04 16.50 10.58
N LYS A 259 -3.37 15.41 10.18
CA LYS A 259 -2.74 14.44 11.10
C LYS A 259 -1.64 15.11 11.92
N LEU A 260 -0.84 15.99 11.32
CA LEU A 260 0.19 16.78 12.01
C LEU A 260 -0.43 17.68 13.08
N ALA A 261 -1.47 18.44 12.72
CA ALA A 261 -2.18 19.30 13.66
C ALA A 261 -2.81 18.50 14.81
N ALA A 262 -3.44 17.37 14.51
CA ALA A 262 -3.99 16.47 15.53
C ALA A 262 -2.91 15.94 16.48
N ARG A 263 -1.79 15.46 15.94
CA ARG A 263 -0.63 14.99 16.72
C ARG A 263 -0.11 16.08 17.66
N ASP A 264 0.05 17.30 17.16
CA ASP A 264 0.57 18.40 17.97
C ASP A 264 -0.43 18.80 19.07
N LEU A 265 -1.74 18.77 18.81
CA LEU A 265 -2.76 18.98 19.85
C LEU A 265 -2.76 17.87 20.91
N ILE A 266 -2.63 16.61 20.50
CA ILE A 266 -2.53 15.45 21.41
C ILE A 266 -1.30 15.59 22.31
N ASN A 267 -0.13 15.89 21.72
CA ASN A 267 1.12 16.09 22.46
C ASN A 267 1.06 17.22 23.50
N ASN A 268 0.24 18.24 23.23
CA ASN A 268 0.09 19.40 24.11
C ASN A 268 -1.15 19.31 25.03
N CYS A 269 -1.84 18.17 25.08
CA CYS A 269 -3.07 17.97 25.85
C CYS A 269 -4.17 19.01 25.52
N LYS A 270 -4.30 19.41 24.24
CA LYS A 270 -5.23 20.43 23.75
C LYS A 270 -6.43 19.87 22.96
N ILE A 271 -6.60 18.55 22.95
CA ILE A 271 -7.73 17.85 22.33
C ILE A 271 -8.05 16.59 23.13
N LEU A 272 -9.33 16.29 23.30
CA LEU A 272 -9.78 15.10 24.02
C LEU A 272 -9.84 13.88 23.08
N SER A 273 -9.12 12.82 23.44
CA SER A 273 -9.10 11.57 22.66
C SER A 273 -8.53 10.41 23.48
N ILE A 274 -8.69 9.20 22.98
CA ILE A 274 -7.92 8.01 23.40
C ILE A 274 -6.79 7.67 22.40
N ILE A 275 -6.41 8.63 21.56
CA ILE A 275 -5.31 8.49 20.59
C ILE A 275 -4.00 8.77 21.32
N SER A 276 -3.07 7.81 21.32
CA SER A 276 -1.75 8.04 21.89
C SER A 276 -0.91 8.96 21.01
N PRO A 277 0.01 9.76 21.59
CA PRO A 277 1.02 10.51 20.83
C PRO A 277 1.73 9.70 19.73
N LEU A 278 2.10 8.45 20.05
CA LEU A 278 2.81 7.57 19.13
C LEU A 278 1.90 7.14 17.96
N LEU A 279 0.64 6.82 18.22
CA LEU A 279 -0.32 6.49 17.16
C LEU A 279 -0.57 7.68 16.23
N ALA A 280 -0.67 8.90 16.77
CA ALA A 280 -0.84 10.10 15.96
C ALA A 280 0.39 10.38 15.07
N ASP A 281 1.60 10.16 15.58
CA ASP A 281 2.83 10.28 14.80
C ASP A 281 2.99 9.16 13.74
N HIS A 282 2.58 7.94 14.09
CA HIS A 282 2.60 6.78 13.21
C HIS A 282 1.81 7.01 11.93
N ILE A 283 0.52 7.34 12.06
CA ILE A 283 -0.35 7.56 10.89
C ILE A 283 0.07 8.81 10.10
N PHE A 284 0.74 9.77 10.73
CA PHE A 284 1.31 10.93 10.07
C PHE A 284 2.48 10.53 9.17
N ARG A 285 3.43 9.71 9.66
CA ARG A 285 4.54 9.18 8.86
C ARG A 285 4.08 8.36 7.67
N GLU A 286 3.01 7.59 7.81
CA GLU A 286 2.42 6.85 6.69
C GLU A 286 1.79 7.75 5.64
N ALA A 287 1.18 8.88 6.04
CA ALA A 287 0.70 9.86 5.07
C ALA A 287 1.87 10.50 4.30
N GLN A 288 3.00 10.79 4.97
CA GLN A 288 4.21 11.26 4.29
C GLN A 288 4.75 10.23 3.30
N ARG A 289 4.83 8.97 3.75
CA ARG A 289 5.29 7.86 2.93
C ARG A 289 4.41 7.64 1.69
N ALA A 290 3.09 7.72 1.84
CA ALA A 290 2.15 7.62 0.73
C ALA A 290 2.42 8.66 -0.35
N ILE A 291 2.68 9.92 0.05
CA ILE A 291 3.01 11.00 -0.90
C ILE A 291 4.31 10.70 -1.63
N GLU A 292 5.32 10.18 -0.94
CA GLU A 292 6.61 9.81 -1.55
C GLU A 292 6.46 8.65 -2.55
N ASP A 293 5.78 7.57 -2.15
CA ASP A 293 5.57 6.38 -2.99
C ASP A 293 4.77 6.73 -4.25
N ILE A 294 3.65 7.45 -4.09
CA ILE A 294 2.82 7.86 -5.24
C ILE A 294 3.60 8.81 -6.17
N LYS A 295 4.38 9.76 -5.63
CA LYS A 295 5.22 10.64 -6.45
C LYS A 295 6.33 9.88 -7.18
N LEU A 296 6.92 8.85 -6.57
CA LEU A 296 7.94 8.04 -7.20
C LEU A 296 7.35 7.25 -8.37
N ALA A 297 6.22 6.57 -8.16
CA ALA A 297 5.50 5.85 -9.22
C ALA A 297 5.02 6.80 -10.33
N PHE A 298 4.51 7.99 -9.96
CA PHE A 298 3.99 8.95 -10.93
C PHE A 298 5.07 9.46 -11.90
N LYS A 299 6.32 9.61 -11.44
CA LYS A 299 7.45 10.00 -12.30
C LYS A 299 7.80 8.96 -13.38
N GLN A 300 7.42 7.70 -13.17
CA GLN A 300 7.68 6.62 -14.12
C GLN A 300 6.55 6.44 -15.13
N LEU A 301 5.46 7.21 -15.00
CA LEU A 301 4.29 7.06 -15.85
C LEU A 301 4.64 7.39 -17.31
N PRO A 302 4.31 6.52 -18.29
CA PRO A 302 4.52 6.81 -19.70
C PRO A 302 3.58 7.94 -20.15
N ALA A 303 3.94 8.56 -21.27
CA ALA A 303 3.11 9.60 -21.89
C ALA A 303 1.68 9.07 -22.14
N PRO A 304 0.64 9.89 -21.87
CA PRO A 304 -0.73 9.54 -22.18
C PRO A 304 -0.91 9.12 -23.64
N CYS A 305 -1.84 8.20 -23.90
CA CYS A 305 -2.23 7.89 -25.26
C CYS A 305 -2.66 9.19 -25.98
N ALA A 306 -2.12 9.42 -27.17
CA ALA A 306 -2.43 10.61 -27.93
C ALA A 306 -3.95 10.69 -28.18
N THR A 307 -4.53 11.87 -27.97
CA THR A 307 -5.87 12.15 -28.49
C THR A 307 -5.75 12.05 -30.00
N ILE A 308 -6.27 10.98 -30.60
CA ILE A 308 -6.55 10.98 -32.03
C ILE A 308 -7.72 11.97 -32.18
N CYS A 309 -7.41 13.26 -32.25
CA CYS A 309 -8.33 14.24 -32.82
C CYS A 309 -8.33 14.01 -34.33
N SER A 310 -8.89 12.88 -34.78
CA SER A 310 -9.12 12.65 -36.20
C SER A 310 -10.40 13.38 -36.58
N GLU A 311 -10.23 14.54 -37.21
CA GLU A 311 -11.14 14.97 -38.28
C GLU A 311 -11.20 13.92 -39.41
N ASP A 312 -10.28 12.94 -39.43
CA ASP A 312 -10.15 11.89 -40.45
C ASP A 312 -11.03 10.63 -40.27
N LEU A 313 -11.97 10.57 -39.32
CA LEU A 313 -12.94 9.45 -39.25
C LEU A 313 -14.27 9.73 -39.98
N ARG A 314 -14.35 10.78 -40.81
CA ARG A 314 -15.51 11.04 -41.69
C ARG A 314 -15.13 11.11 -43.16
N THR A 315 -14.78 9.97 -43.73
CA THR A 315 -15.20 9.69 -45.11
C THR A 315 -15.87 8.33 -45.14
N PRO A 316 -17.19 8.25 -45.37
CA PRO A 316 -17.78 6.98 -45.76
C PRO A 316 -17.11 6.58 -47.07
N SER A 317 -16.53 5.39 -47.09
CA SER A 317 -16.11 4.72 -48.32
C SER A 317 -17.33 4.67 -49.25
N GLY A 318 -17.39 5.59 -50.21
CA GLY A 318 -18.33 5.51 -51.31
C GLY A 318 -18.01 4.25 -52.10
N ASN A 319 -18.94 3.29 -52.05
CA ASN A 319 -19.04 2.21 -53.03
C ASN A 319 -18.89 2.81 -54.43
N LYS A 320 -17.82 2.42 -55.13
CA LYS A 320 -17.89 2.31 -56.57
C LYS A 320 -18.27 0.87 -56.88
N ASP A 321 -19.57 0.67 -57.02
CA ASP A 321 -20.11 -0.50 -57.67
C ASP A 321 -19.63 -0.54 -59.12
N GLU A 322 -19.22 -1.72 -59.55
CA GLU A 322 -19.02 -2.13 -60.93
C GLU A 322 -20.36 -2.07 -61.70
N ALA A 323 -20.38 -1.36 -62.84
CA ALA A 323 -21.07 -1.73 -64.08
C ALA A 323 -20.80 -0.68 -65.17
#